data_AF-A0A0C4EZ83-F1
#
_entry.id   AF-A0A0C4EZ83-F1
#
_cell.length_a   1.000
_cell.length_b   1.000
_cell.length_c   1.000
_cell.angle_alpha   90.00
_cell.angle_beta   90.00
_cell.angle_gamma   90.00
#
_symmetry.space_group_name_H-M   'P 1'
#
loop_
_entity.id
_entity.type
_entity.pdbx_description
1 polymer ?
#
loop_
_entity_poly.entity_id
_entity_poly.type
_entity_poly.pdbx_seq_one_letter_code
_entity_poly.pdbx_strand_id
1 'polypeptide(L)'
;MALEGLSFPDIRRLLGCSISRQSFARWLGLDQETLCVIRDPDTYENRGRPAELSRGDCTFMIELVRLEPGLFLHEIREKLYDSTEVLLSTAGVHRNLIERLSITLKKTKTKNIRKCLVAKYSFMERMEFYPAEFLFSRTDCTTLL
;
A
#
# COMPACT_ATOMS: atom_id res chain seq x y z
N MET A 1 -8.04 -44.47 -13.01
CA MET A 1 -7.54 -45.57 -12.14
C MET A 1 -6.67 -44.93 -11.08
N ALA A 2 -6.88 -45.27 -9.80
CA ALA A 2 -6.08 -44.76 -8.68
C ALA A 2 -4.85 -45.65 -8.49
N LEU A 3 -3.69 -45.05 -8.23
CA LEU A 3 -2.36 -45.68 -8.26
C LEU A 3 -2.13 -46.79 -7.20
N GLU A 4 -3.05 -47.00 -6.26
CA GLU A 4 -2.95 -48.06 -5.24
C GLU A 4 -4.27 -48.81 -4.98
N GLY A 5 -5.22 -48.77 -5.94
CA GLY A 5 -6.50 -49.49 -5.82
C GLY A 5 -7.51 -48.86 -4.84
N LEU A 6 -7.18 -47.73 -4.20
CA LEU A 6 -8.10 -46.99 -3.34
C LEU A 6 -9.16 -46.24 -4.16
N SER A 7 -10.43 -46.38 -3.78
CA SER A 7 -11.51 -45.65 -4.43
C SER A 7 -11.51 -44.17 -3.98
N PHE A 8 -12.00 -43.26 -4.83
CA PHE A 8 -12.12 -41.84 -4.48
C PHE A 8 -12.90 -41.58 -3.17
N PRO A 9 -14.01 -42.28 -2.88
CA PRO A 9 -14.66 -42.23 -1.56
C PRO A 9 -13.73 -42.61 -0.39
N ASP A 10 -12.89 -43.63 -0.54
CA ASP A 10 -11.97 -44.07 0.51
C ASP A 10 -10.88 -43.03 0.77
N ILE A 11 -10.34 -42.41 -0.29
CA ILE A 11 -9.37 -41.32 -0.19
C ILE A 11 -9.97 -40.12 0.55
N ARG A 12 -11.21 -39.74 0.25
CA ARG A 12 -11.92 -38.67 0.97
C ARG A 12 -12.11 -38.99 2.45
N ARG A 13 -12.47 -40.23 2.77
CA ARG A 13 -12.63 -40.69 4.15
C ARG A 13 -11.30 -40.63 4.91
N LEU A 14 -10.20 -41.04 4.26
CA LEU A 14 -8.87 -41.10 4.85
C LEU A 14 -8.26 -39.70 5.07
N LEU A 15 -8.46 -38.78 4.13
CA LEU A 15 -7.98 -37.40 4.24
C LEU A 15 -8.82 -36.50 5.17
N GLY A 16 -10.01 -36.96 5.57
CA GLY A 16 -10.92 -36.19 6.43
C GLY A 16 -11.46 -34.89 5.80
N CYS A 17 -11.34 -34.73 4.48
CA CYS A 17 -11.72 -33.51 3.78
C CYS A 17 -12.59 -33.79 2.53
N SER A 18 -13.48 -32.84 2.22
CA SER A 18 -14.35 -32.92 1.05
C SER A 18 -13.67 -32.32 -0.18
N ILE A 19 -12.95 -33.14 -0.93
CA ILE A 19 -12.40 -32.75 -2.24
C ILE A 19 -13.47 -32.95 -3.32
N SER A 20 -13.62 -31.99 -4.23
CA SER A 20 -14.49 -32.14 -5.41
C SER A 20 -13.95 -33.20 -6.37
N ARG A 21 -14.84 -34.01 -6.97
CA ARG A 21 -14.47 -34.98 -8.03
C ARG A 21 -13.73 -34.30 -9.18
N GLN A 22 -14.13 -33.08 -9.54
CA GLN A 22 -13.53 -32.34 -10.66
C GLN A 22 -12.09 -31.93 -10.36
N SER A 23 -11.83 -31.41 -9.16
CA SER A 23 -10.46 -31.04 -8.75
C SER A 23 -9.57 -32.26 -8.69
N PHE A 24 -10.07 -33.37 -8.14
CA PHE A 24 -9.31 -34.62 -8.05
C PHE A 24 -8.99 -35.21 -9.42
N ALA A 25 -9.95 -35.22 -10.35
CA ALA A 25 -9.71 -35.65 -11.73
C ALA A 25 -8.66 -34.77 -12.42
N ARG A 26 -8.70 -33.46 -12.20
CA ARG A 26 -7.70 -32.52 -12.74
C ARG A 26 -6.31 -32.75 -12.17
N TRP A 27 -6.20 -32.99 -10.86
CA TRP A 27 -4.91 -33.32 -10.23
C TRP A 27 -4.35 -34.63 -10.73
N LEU A 28 -5.19 -35.66 -10.90
CA LEU A 28 -4.75 -36.94 -11.45
C LEU A 28 -4.26 -36.81 -12.90
N GLY A 29 -4.93 -36.00 -13.72
CA GLY A 29 -4.45 -35.70 -15.07
C GLY A 29 -3.09 -35.02 -15.07
N LEU A 30 -2.89 -34.01 -14.21
CA LEU A 30 -1.60 -33.34 -14.05
C LEU A 30 -0.50 -34.29 -13.56
N ASP A 31 -0.82 -35.16 -12.60
CA ASP A 31 0.13 -36.18 -12.13
C ASP A 31 0.56 -37.13 -13.26
N GLN A 32 -0.37 -37.58 -14.09
CA GLN A 32 -0.07 -38.45 -15.22
C GLN A 32 0.79 -37.76 -16.29
N GLU A 33 0.55 -36.47 -16.53
CA GLU A 33 1.25 -35.70 -17.56
C GLU A 33 2.62 -35.18 -17.10
N THR A 34 2.73 -34.73 -15.85
CA THR A 34 3.92 -34.02 -15.35
C THR A 34 4.61 -34.71 -14.17
N LEU A 35 4.08 -35.84 -13.68
CA LEU A 35 4.54 -36.55 -12.46
C LEU A 35 4.63 -35.64 -11.23
N CYS A 36 3.86 -34.55 -11.24
CA CYS A 36 3.94 -33.50 -10.25
C CYS A 36 2.65 -32.70 -10.22
N VAL A 37 1.92 -32.78 -9.10
CA VAL A 37 0.68 -32.03 -8.87
C VAL A 37 0.97 -30.63 -8.28
N ILE A 38 2.07 -30.50 -7.54
CA ILE A 38 2.46 -29.27 -6.83
C ILE A 38 3.59 -28.60 -7.62
N ARG A 39 3.31 -27.48 -8.31
CA ARG A 39 4.39 -26.71 -8.94
C ARG A 39 5.17 -25.94 -7.88
N ASP A 40 6.43 -25.65 -8.19
CA ASP A 40 7.23 -24.73 -7.40
C ASP A 40 6.54 -23.34 -7.37
N PRO A 41 6.21 -22.79 -6.19
CA PRO A 41 5.63 -21.46 -6.02
C PRO A 41 6.34 -20.37 -6.83
N ASP A 42 7.66 -20.45 -6.95
CA ASP A 42 8.48 -19.44 -7.65
C ASP A 42 8.38 -19.56 -9.19
N THR A 43 7.84 -20.68 -9.68
CA THR A 43 7.64 -20.94 -11.13
C THR A 43 6.22 -20.64 -11.60
N TYR A 44 5.31 -20.25 -10.71
CA TYR A 44 3.98 -19.82 -11.13
C TYR A 44 4.09 -18.50 -11.89
N GLU A 45 3.52 -18.45 -13.08
CA GLU A 45 3.25 -17.18 -13.74
C GLU A 45 2.44 -16.29 -12.78
N ASN A 46 2.80 -15.00 -12.69
CA ASN A 46 2.02 -14.03 -11.95
C ASN A 46 0.63 -13.89 -12.58
N ARG A 47 -0.32 -14.70 -12.11
CA ARG A 47 -1.72 -14.65 -12.51
C ARG A 47 -2.45 -13.58 -11.69
N GLY A 48 -2.10 -12.33 -11.99
CA GLY A 48 -2.79 -11.14 -11.49
C GLY A 48 -3.31 -10.30 -12.64
N ARG A 49 -4.23 -9.36 -12.34
CA ARG A 49 -4.60 -8.32 -13.31
C ARG A 49 -3.32 -7.59 -13.72
N PRO A 50 -3.04 -7.41 -15.02
CA PRO A 50 -1.87 -6.67 -15.47
C PRO A 50 -1.87 -5.27 -14.83
N ALA A 51 -0.68 -4.76 -14.56
CA ALA A 51 -0.50 -3.45 -13.98
C ALA A 51 -1.22 -2.39 -14.83
N GLU A 52 -2.18 -1.68 -14.23
CA GLU A 52 -3.00 -0.68 -14.93
C GLU A 52 -2.18 0.52 -15.45
N LEU A 53 -0.95 0.69 -14.97
CA LEU A 53 -0.07 1.79 -15.39
C LEU A 53 1.14 1.30 -16.16
N SER A 54 1.37 1.95 -17.29
CA SER A 54 2.58 1.85 -18.09
C SER A 54 3.79 2.43 -17.34
N ARG A 55 5.00 2.16 -17.85
CA ARG A 55 6.22 2.76 -17.33
C ARG A 55 6.23 4.29 -17.49
N GLY A 56 5.59 4.81 -18.54
CA GLY A 56 5.44 6.24 -18.79
C GLY A 56 4.61 6.89 -17.68
N ASP A 57 3.46 6.31 -17.36
CA ASP A 57 2.54 6.81 -16.33
C ASP A 57 3.20 6.78 -14.94
N CYS A 58 3.95 5.73 -14.64
CA CYS A 58 4.76 5.65 -13.43
C CYS A 58 5.80 6.78 -13.34
N THR A 59 6.48 7.08 -14.45
CA THR A 59 7.46 8.17 -14.52
C THR A 59 6.79 9.52 -14.33
N PHE A 60 5.62 9.73 -14.96
CA PHE A 60 4.81 10.93 -14.78
C PHE A 60 4.40 11.11 -13.32
N MET A 61 3.91 10.06 -12.65
CA MET A 61 3.53 10.12 -11.24
C MET A 61 4.72 10.49 -10.33
N ILE A 62 5.92 9.97 -10.60
CA ILE A 62 7.13 10.31 -9.84
C ILE A 62 7.43 11.81 -9.98
N GLU A 63 7.46 12.31 -11.21
CA GLU A 63 7.76 13.73 -11.47
C GLU A 63 6.69 14.64 -10.87
N LEU A 64 5.42 14.25 -10.96
CA LEU A 64 4.31 15.00 -10.37
C LEU A 64 4.47 15.15 -8.85
N VAL A 65 4.80 14.06 -8.14
CA VAL A 65 5.00 14.10 -6.69
C VAL A 65 6.27 14.86 -6.29
N ARG A 66 7.31 14.85 -7.14
CA ARG A 66 8.54 15.64 -6.91
C ARG A 66 8.29 17.14 -7.02
N LEU A 67 7.52 17.55 -8.03
CA LEU A 67 7.20 18.96 -8.27
C LEU A 67 6.20 19.48 -7.24
N GLU A 68 5.21 18.66 -6.88
CA GLU A 68 4.11 19.07 -6.01
C GLU A 68 3.83 18.01 -4.91
N PRO A 69 4.72 17.89 -3.90
CA PRO A 69 4.61 16.87 -2.86
C PRO A 69 3.43 17.08 -1.90
N GLY A 70 2.75 18.22 -1.99
CA GLY A 70 1.57 18.56 -1.19
C GLY A 70 0.25 18.06 -1.75
N LEU A 71 0.24 17.47 -2.95
CA LEU A 71 -0.98 17.03 -3.61
C LEU A 71 -1.68 15.91 -2.84
N PHE A 72 -2.99 16.01 -2.75
CA PHE A 72 -3.86 14.95 -2.29
C PHE A 72 -3.99 13.85 -3.35
N LEU A 73 -4.33 12.64 -2.91
CA LEU A 73 -4.45 11.47 -3.79
C LEU A 73 -5.48 11.65 -4.92
N HIS A 74 -6.54 12.43 -4.69
CA HIS A 74 -7.54 12.70 -5.71
C HIS A 74 -7.04 13.71 -6.77
N GLU A 75 -6.23 14.69 -6.36
CA GLU A 75 -5.60 15.64 -7.28
C GLU A 75 -4.53 14.95 -8.15
N ILE A 76 -3.75 14.04 -7.54
CA ILE A 76 -2.82 13.17 -8.28
C ILE A 76 -3.57 12.33 -9.31
N ARG A 77 -4.72 11.76 -8.93
CA ARG A 77 -5.57 10.99 -9.84
C ARG A 77 -6.07 11.84 -11.02
N GLU A 78 -6.54 13.05 -10.75
CA GLU A 78 -7.05 13.96 -11.79
C GLU A 78 -5.96 14.35 -12.77
N LYS A 79 -4.79 14.79 -12.27
CA LYS A 79 -3.65 15.15 -13.12
C LYS A 79 -3.08 13.97 -13.92
N LEU A 80 -3.17 12.75 -13.39
CA LEU A 80 -2.80 11.54 -14.11
C LEU A 80 -3.79 11.25 -15.25
N TYR A 81 -5.09 11.39 -14.97
CA TYR A 81 -6.13 11.21 -15.98
C TYR A 81 -6.01 12.24 -17.10
N ASP A 82 -5.78 13.51 -16.78
CA ASP A 82 -5.64 14.59 -17.77
C ASP A 82 -4.44 14.39 -18.71
N SER A 83 -3.39 13.68 -18.25
CA SER A 83 -2.16 13.49 -19.03
C SER A 83 -2.08 12.15 -19.77
N THR A 84 -2.69 11.09 -19.22
CA THR A 84 -2.54 9.71 -19.73
C THR A 84 -3.87 9.05 -20.11
N GLU A 85 -5.00 9.70 -19.82
CA GLU A 85 -6.36 9.15 -19.93
C GLU A 85 -6.61 7.90 -19.07
N VAL A 86 -5.66 7.55 -18.19
CA VAL A 86 -5.80 6.39 -17.30
C VAL A 86 -6.53 6.78 -16.02
N LEU A 87 -7.75 6.25 -15.88
CA LEU A 87 -8.55 6.46 -14.68
C LEU A 87 -8.27 5.38 -13.63
N LEU A 88 -7.51 5.75 -12.60
CA LEU A 88 -7.31 4.92 -11.42
C LEU A 88 -8.32 5.23 -10.33
N SER A 89 -8.65 4.23 -9.51
CA SER A 89 -9.28 4.51 -8.22
C SER A 89 -8.29 5.21 -7.28
N THR A 90 -8.78 5.95 -6.27
CA THR A 90 -7.92 6.59 -5.27
C THR A 90 -7.06 5.57 -4.52
N ALA A 91 -7.62 4.38 -4.26
CA ALA A 91 -6.89 3.25 -3.69
C ALA A 91 -5.81 2.72 -4.66
N GLY A 92 -6.10 2.70 -5.96
CA GLY A 92 -5.14 2.38 -7.02
C GLY A 92 -3.97 3.35 -7.04
N VAL A 93 -4.22 4.65 -6.99
CA VAL A 93 -3.16 5.68 -6.91
C VAL A 93 -2.29 5.46 -5.67
N HIS A 94 -2.91 5.30 -4.50
CA HIS A 94 -2.19 5.03 -3.26
C HIS A 94 -1.31 3.77 -3.35
N ARG A 95 -1.88 2.67 -3.86
CA ARG A 95 -1.16 1.40 -4.05
C ARG A 95 0.02 1.57 -4.99
N ASN A 96 -0.14 2.28 -6.11
CA ASN A 96 0.94 2.53 -7.05
C ASN A 96 2.06 3.37 -6.42
N LEU A 97 1.72 4.45 -5.68
CA LEU A 97 2.71 5.29 -5.00
C LEU A 97 3.54 4.49 -3.97
N ILE A 98 2.90 3.66 -3.15
CA ILE A 98 3.59 2.91 -2.10
C ILE A 98 4.25 1.64 -2.62
N GLU A 99 3.49 0.74 -3.24
CA GLU A 99 3.96 -0.62 -3.55
C GLU A 99 4.82 -0.65 -4.81
N ARG A 100 4.52 0.18 -5.82
CA ARG A 100 5.24 0.15 -7.10
C ARG A 100 6.33 1.21 -7.20
N LEU A 101 6.12 2.39 -6.61
CA LEU A 101 7.06 3.52 -6.69
C LEU A 101 7.88 3.70 -5.41
N SER A 102 7.61 2.93 -4.36
CA SER A 102 8.30 3.00 -3.06
C SER A 102 8.31 4.40 -2.42
N ILE A 103 7.26 5.20 -2.69
CA ILE A 103 7.11 6.54 -2.15
C ILE A 103 6.43 6.46 -0.78
N THR A 104 7.07 7.05 0.23
CA THR A 104 6.51 7.12 1.58
C THR A 104 5.56 8.31 1.71
N LEU A 105 4.29 8.05 1.97
CA LEU A 105 3.30 9.09 2.26
C LEU A 105 3.34 9.45 3.76
N LYS A 106 3.81 10.66 4.07
CA LYS A 106 3.80 11.18 5.45
C LYS A 106 2.52 11.96 5.72
N LYS A 107 1.77 11.56 6.75
CA LYS A 107 0.68 12.39 7.27
C LYS A 107 1.28 13.64 7.91
N THR A 108 0.92 14.80 7.37
CA THR A 108 1.33 16.07 7.96
C THR A 108 0.66 16.23 9.32
N LYS A 109 1.42 16.65 10.34
CA LYS A 109 0.85 17.00 11.64
C LYS A 109 0.10 18.33 11.49
N THR A 110 -1.10 18.40 12.04
CA THR A 110 -1.85 19.66 12.14
C THR A 110 -1.01 20.68 12.91
N LYS A 111 -0.54 21.72 12.22
CA LYS A 111 0.12 22.85 12.86
C LYS A 111 -0.98 23.77 13.40
N ASN A 112 -0.78 24.29 14.61
CA ASN A 112 -1.66 25.34 15.15
C ASN A 112 -1.64 26.53 14.17
N ILE A 113 -2.80 26.87 13.62
CA ILE A 113 -2.98 27.93 12.62
C ILE A 113 -2.55 29.31 13.13
N ARG A 114 -2.49 29.51 14.45
CA ARG A 114 -2.03 30.75 15.08
C ARG A 114 -0.50 30.82 15.24
N LYS A 115 0.25 29.79 14.79
CA LYS A 115 1.73 29.82 14.82
C LYS A 115 2.25 30.78 13.74
N CYS A 116 2.63 31.98 14.17
CA CYS A 116 3.37 32.94 13.35
C CYS A 116 4.88 32.79 13.61
N LEU A 117 5.65 32.46 12.56
CA LEU A 117 7.11 32.33 12.68
C LEU A 117 7.78 33.66 13.01
N VAL A 118 7.30 34.75 12.41
CA VAL A 118 7.82 36.10 12.69
C VAL A 118 7.65 36.44 14.17
N ALA A 119 6.45 36.29 14.72
CA ALA A 119 6.19 36.55 16.13
C ALA A 119 7.02 35.64 17.05
N LYS A 120 7.24 34.38 16.67
CA LYS A 120 8.10 33.46 17.41
C LYS A 120 9.55 33.96 17.45
N TYR A 121 10.12 34.33 16.32
CA TYR A 121 11.52 34.78 16.27
C TYR A 121 11.72 36.12 16.98
N SER A 122 10.81 37.08 16.82
CA SER A 122 10.86 38.34 17.58
C SER A 122 10.67 38.14 19.09
N PHE A 123 9.99 37.08 19.52
CA PHE A 123 9.95 36.70 20.93
C PHE A 123 11.27 36.08 21.40
N MET A 124 11.86 35.18 20.59
CA MET A 124 13.15 34.56 20.92
C MET A 124 14.27 35.59 21.07
N GLU A 125 14.35 36.56 20.15
CA GLU A 125 15.33 37.66 20.20
C GLU A 125 15.18 38.51 21.48
N ARG A 126 13.93 38.85 21.86
CA ARG A 126 13.66 39.57 23.11
C ARG A 126 14.00 38.77 24.36
N MET A 127 13.92 37.44 24.29
CA MET A 127 14.17 36.55 25.42
C MET A 127 15.63 36.07 25.50
N GLU A 128 16.48 36.39 24.53
CA GLU A 128 17.88 35.95 24.45
C GLU A 128 18.69 36.33 25.69
N PHE A 129 18.40 37.48 26.28
CA PHE A 129 19.12 38.02 27.43
C PHE A 129 18.63 37.51 28.79
N TYR A 130 17.58 36.69 28.83
CA TYR A 130 17.01 36.19 30.07
C TYR A 130 17.46 34.74 30.32
N PRO A 131 18.26 34.47 31.38
CA PRO A 131 18.64 33.11 31.73
C PRO A 131 17.42 32.25 32.07
N ALA A 132 17.48 30.96 31.73
CA ALA A 132 16.36 30.04 31.91
C ALA A 132 15.89 29.90 33.37
N GLU A 133 16.80 30.13 34.33
CA GLU A 133 16.51 30.12 35.78
C GLU A 133 15.50 31.20 36.22
N PHE A 134 15.31 32.26 35.43
CA PHE A 134 14.31 33.30 35.71
C PHE A 134 12.93 32.99 35.12
N LEU A 135 12.80 31.92 34.32
CA LEU A 135 11.56 31.54 33.67
C LEU A 135 10.81 30.52 34.53
N PHE A 136 9.71 30.94 35.15
CA PHE A 136 8.77 30.03 35.80
C PHE A 136 7.54 29.83 34.89
N SER A 137 7.22 28.59 34.56
CA SER A 137 6.02 28.26 33.79
C SER A 137 4.83 28.06 34.72
N ARG A 138 3.73 28.78 34.48
CA ARG A 138 2.42 28.44 35.05
C ARG A 138 1.68 27.57 34.06
N THR A 139 1.46 26.31 34.42
CA THR A 139 0.62 25.37 33.68
C THR A 139 -0.82 25.49 34.14
N ASP A 140 -1.42 26.66 33.98
CA ASP A 140 -2.87 26.80 34.13
C ASP A 140 -3.48 26.45 32.76
N CYS A 141 -3.51 25.15 32.43
CA CYS A 141 -4.14 24.65 31.22
C CYS A 141 -5.62 24.35 31.49
N THR A 142 -6.49 25.35 31.33
CA THR A 142 -7.91 25.10 31.08
C THR A 142 -8.08 24.69 29.62
N THR A 143 -8.31 23.40 29.43
CA THR A 143 -8.80 22.81 28.18
C THR A 143 -10.14 23.45 27.81
N LEU A 144 -10.12 24.38 26.85
CA LEU A 144 -11.30 24.71 26.06
C LEU A 144 -11.33 23.75 24.87
N LEU A 145 -12.27 22.81 24.94
CA LEU A 145 -12.75 21.96 23.85
C LEU A 145 -13.31 22.81 22.71
#